data_AF-A0A523MUA2-F1
#
_entry.id   AF-A0A523MUA2-F1
#
_cell.length_a   1.000
_cell.length_b   1.000
_cell.length_c   1.000
_cell.angle_alpha   90.00
_cell.angle_beta   90.00
_cell.angle_gamma   90.00
#
_symmetry.space_group_name_H-M   'P 1'
#
loop_
_entity.id
_entity.type
_entity.pdbx_description
1 polymer ?
#
loop_
_entity_poly.entity_id
_entity_poly.type
_entity_poly.pdbx_seq_one_letter_code
_entity_poly.pdbx_strand_id
1 'polypeptide(L)' 'MRILKKYPNRRLYDTQESVYVTLEDVRMMVLEKSPLQILDSKSGKDLTRSVLLQI' A
#
# COMPACT_ATOMS: atom_id res chain seq x y z
N MET A 1 5.05 7.55 8.86
CA MET A 1 5.12 6.83 7.56
C MET A 1 4.15 5.67 7.64
N ARG A 2 3.18 5.63 6.71
CA ARG A 2 2.09 4.64 6.69
C ARG A 2 2.57 3.37 5.98
N ILE A 3 2.32 2.19 6.55
CA ILE A 3 2.74 0.93 5.95
C ILE A 3 1.50 0.17 5.49
N LEU A 4 1.45 -0.12 4.20
CA LEU A 4 0.43 -0.95 3.60
C LEU A 4 1.01 -2.33 3.29
N LYS A 5 0.29 -3.40 3.61
CA LYS A 5 0.67 -4.77 3.27
C LYS A 5 -0.11 -5.26 2.06
N LYS A 6 0.60 -5.67 1.01
CA LYS A 6 0.03 -6.32 -0.16
C LYS A 6 0.02 -7.83 0.04
N TYR A 7 -1.18 -8.41 -0.05
CA TYR A 7 -1.38 -9.85 0.03
C TYR A 7 -1.46 -10.48 -1.37
N PRO A 8 -1.21 -11.80 -1.49
CA PRO A 8 -1.22 -12.50 -2.77
C PRO A 8 -2.54 -12.36 -3.55
N ASN A 9 -3.67 -12.20 -2.85
CA ASN A 9 -5.00 -11.98 -3.42
C ASN A 9 -5.22 -10.53 -3.92
N ARG A 10 -4.15 -9.80 -4.23
CA ARG A 10 -4.11 -8.39 -4.65
C ARG A 10 -4.65 -7.38 -3.63
N ARG A 11 -5.07 -7.81 -2.44
CA ARG A 11 -5.59 -6.92 -1.41
C ARG A 11 -4.45 -6.13 -0.75
N LEU A 12 -4.72 -4.86 -0.48
CA LEU A 12 -3.88 -4.01 0.36
C LEU A 12 -4.57 -3.83 1.71
N TYR A 13 -3.80 -3.89 2.78
CA TYR A 13 -4.28 -3.59 4.12
C TYR A 13 -3.39 -2.56 4.77
N ASP A 14 -3.98 -1.62 5.47
CA ASP A 14 -3.24 -0.71 6.32
C ASP A 14 -2.83 -1.43 7.60
N THR A 15 -1.57 -1.29 7.99
CA THR A 15 -1.04 -1.85 9.24
C THR A 15 -1.42 -1.04 10.48
N GLN A 16 -1.82 0.22 10.33
CA GLN A 16 -2.25 1.07 11.45
C GLN A 16 -3.72 0.84 11.76
N GLU A 17 -4.58 1.04 10.75
CA GLU A 17 -6.03 0.93 10.91
C GLU A 17 -6.55 -0.52 10.78
N SER A 18 -5.71 -1.46 10.33
CA SER A 18 -6.11 -2.84 10.04
C SER A 18 -7.28 -2.96 9.06
N VAL A 19 -7.48 -1.93 8.22
CA VAL A 19 -8.56 -1.89 7.22
C VAL A 19 -8.05 -2.25 5.83
N TYR A 20 -8.99 -2.69 5.00
CA TYR A 20 -8.76 -2.87 3.57
C TYR A 20 -8.58 -1.50 2.89
N VAL A 21 -7.61 -1.42 1.97
CA VAL A 21 -7.26 -0.21 1.23
C VAL A 21 -7.36 -0.51 -0.26
N THR A 22 -8.03 0.36 -1.01
CA THR A 22 -8.14 0.25 -2.47
C THR A 22 -6.95 0.94 -3.16
N LEU A 23 -6.75 0.68 -4.45
CA LEU A 23 -5.75 1.43 -5.23
C LEU A 23 -6.10 2.93 -5.35
N GLU A 24 -7.38 3.28 -5.30
CA GLU A 24 -7.82 4.68 -5.31
C GLU A 24 -7.46 5.39 -4.00
N ASP A 25 -7.60 4.72 -2.86
CA ASP A 25 -7.15 5.27 -1.57
C ASP A 25 -5.63 5.50 -1.58
N VAL A 26 -4.86 4.57 -2.18
CA VAL A 26 -3.42 4.76 -2.36
C VAL A 26 -3.13 5.97 -3.25
N ARG A 27 -3.88 6.16 -4.35
CA ARG A 27 -3.77 7.33 -5.22
C ARG A 27 -3.97 8.62 -4.42
N MET A 28 -5.02 8.68 -3.62
CA MET A 28 -5.33 9.83 -2.78
C MET A 28 -4.21 10.11 -1.78
N MET A 29 -3.69 9.10 -1.09
CA MET A 29 -2.56 9.26 -0.16
C MET A 29 -1.31 9.83 -0.86
N VAL A 30 -1.04 9.41 -2.10
CA VAL A 30 0.06 9.95 -2.91
C VAL A 30 -0.17 11.41 -3.27
N LEU A 31 -1.39 11.76 -3.71
CA LEU A 31 -1.76 13.14 -4.07
C LEU A 31 -1.67 14.08 -2.86
N GLU A 32 -2.04 13.59 -1.67
CA GLU A 32 -1.92 14.28 -0.39
C GLU A 32 -0.47 14.39 0.11
N LYS A 33 0.50 13.83 -0.62
CA LYS A 33 1.91 13.73 -0.23
C LYS A 33 2.11 13.02 1.11
N SER A 34 1.20 12.12 1.46
CA SER A 34 1.29 11.31 2.67
C SER A 34 2.39 10.26 2.51
N PRO A 35 3.40 10.21 3.41
CA PRO A 35 4.50 9.26 3.29
C PRO A 35 3.98 7.84 3.54
N LEU A 36 3.99 7.01 2.49
CA LEU A 36 3.55 5.62 2.52
C LEU A 36 4.62 4.65 1.98
N GLN A 37 4.58 3.41 2.47
CA GLN A 37 5.38 2.30 1.96
C GLN A 37 4.48 1.08 1.81
N ILE A 38 4.67 0.32 0.73
CA ILE A 38 3.90 -0.88 0.44
C ILE A 38 4.83 -2.08 0.51
N LEU A 39 4.53 -3.03 1.39
CA LEU A 39 5.32 -4.22 1.62
C LEU A 39 4.54 -5.47 1.20
N ASP A 40 5.22 -6.44 0.61
CA ASP A 40 4.66 -7.78 0.42
C ASP A 40 4.42 -8.45 1.78
N SER A 41 3.21 -8.96 2.02
CA SER A 41 2.83 -9.48 3.34
C SER A 41 3.56 -10.78 3.71
N LYS A 42 4.10 -11.52 2.73
CA LYS A 42 4.82 -12.77 2.95
C LYS A 42 6.32 -12.58 3.08
N SER A 43 6.91 -11.79 2.18
CA SER A 43 8.37 -11.64 2.05
C SER A 43 8.90 -10.35 2.68
N GLY A 44 8.03 -9.38 3.00
CA GLY A 44 8.46 -8.05 3.44
C GLY A 44 9.13 -7.22 2.35
N LYS A 45 9.13 -7.69 1.10
CA LYS A 45 9.71 -6.98 -0.04
C LYS A 45 9.02 -5.64 -0.24
N ASP A 46 9.80 -4.58 -0.48
CA ASP A 46 9.26 -3.28 -0.87
C ASP A 46 8.65 -3.36 -2.28
N LEU A 47 7.35 -3.13 -2.35
CA LEU A 47 6.54 -3.10 -3.57
C LEU A 47 6.04 -1.69 -3.89
N THR A 48 6.44 -0.66 -3.14
CA THR A 48 5.94 0.73 -3.25
C THR A 48 6.00 1.21 -4.69
N ARG A 49 7.18 1.17 -5.31
CA ARG A 49 7.36 1.60 -6.71
C ARG A 49 6.50 0.80 -7.69
N SER A 50 6.41 -0.52 -7.50
CA SER A 50 5.64 -1.38 -8.41
C SER A 50 4.14 -1.13 -8.34
N VAL A 51 3.61 -0.79 -7.17
CA VAL A 51 2.19 -0.49 -7.01
C VAL A 51 1.89 0.93 -7.50
N LEU A 52 2.76 1.90 -7.23
CA LEU A 52 2.61 3.27 -7.74
C LEU A 52 2.59 3.36 -9.27
N LEU A 53 3.27 2.46 -9.97
CA LEU A 53 3.23 2.38 -11.44
C LEU A 53 1.89 1.87 -12.01
N GLN A 54 1.02 1.31 -11.17
CA GLN A 54 -0.30 0.80 -11.58
C GLN A 54 -1.41 1.84 -11.39
N ILE A 55 -1.07 3.04 -10.92
CA ILE A 55 -1.99 4.12 -10.56
C ILE A 55 -1.85 5.27 -11.57
#